data_AF-A0A1I7UKD2-F1
#
_entry.id   AF-A0A1I7UKD2-F1
#
_cell.length_a   1.000
_cell.length_b   1.000
_cell.length_c   1.000
_cell.angle_alpha   90.00
_cell.angle_beta   90.00
_cell.angle_gamma   90.00
#
_symmetry.space_group_name_H-M   'P 1'
#
loop_
_entity.id
_entity.type
_entity.pdbx_description
1 polymer ?
#
loop_
_entity_poly.entity_id
_entity_poly.type
_entity_poly.pdbx_seq_one_letter_code
_entity_poly.pdbx_strand_id
1 'polypeptide(L)'
;MNKNYDPSAGKAYEVIPDVRVLNMIQNKIGSFEDKFNIDINVLSCEMATEFTRVQQKAVEFDRKMLFCKILKEVIKKHNPTWLFDVIPTGSSVSGLAISNSDLDVAIYIPQAARVVDRECDGKSVSPEEKMVMWREKQINILQIVRLILKNEEQIKHRVNWEKGIQLVQAQIPILKIETSDGIECDISVVMDCFLSSMHNSFFIRQLASCDRFALLCFIVKRWADSTGLKNPKEGGFNRYQLVEQNE
;
A
#
# COMPACT_ATOMS: atom_id res chain seq x y z
N MET A 1 3.14 17.56 -39.25
CA MET A 1 2.31 18.29 -38.26
C MET A 1 3.05 18.31 -36.94
N ASN A 2 3.91 19.31 -36.71
CA ASN A 2 4.51 19.55 -35.40
C ASN A 2 3.56 20.46 -34.62
N LYS A 3 2.93 19.92 -33.57
CA LYS A 3 2.14 20.72 -32.65
C LYS A 3 3.09 21.55 -31.78
N ASN A 4 2.75 22.83 -31.68
CA ASN A 4 3.40 23.87 -30.90
C ASN A 4 3.89 23.38 -29.53
N TYR A 5 5.21 23.35 -29.36
CA TYR A 5 5.83 23.37 -28.04
C TYR A 5 5.74 24.81 -27.54
N ASP A 6 4.92 25.06 -26.52
CA ASP A 6 4.86 26.35 -25.83
C ASP A 6 5.97 26.38 -24.77
N PRO A 7 7.07 27.13 -24.98
CA PRO A 7 8.18 27.21 -24.02
C PRO A 7 7.80 27.89 -22.69
N SER A 8 6.59 28.47 -22.58
CA SER A 8 6.10 29.08 -21.34
C SER A 8 5.61 28.05 -20.30
N ALA A 9 5.29 26.82 -20.72
CA ALA A 9 4.83 25.77 -19.82
C ALA A 9 5.88 25.34 -18.79
N GLY A 10 7.18 25.46 -19.11
CA GLY A 10 8.27 25.14 -18.19
C GLY A 10 8.44 26.14 -17.04
N LYS A 11 8.00 27.40 -17.22
CA LYS A 11 8.09 28.44 -16.17
C LYS A 11 7.01 28.31 -15.10
N ALA A 12 5.88 27.68 -15.42
CA ALA A 12 4.78 27.50 -14.47
C ALA A 12 5.14 26.54 -13.32
N TYR A 13 6.14 25.67 -13.52
CA TYR A 13 6.64 24.70 -12.54
C TYR A 13 8.02 25.08 -11.97
N GLU A 14 8.49 26.29 -12.26
CA GLU A 14 9.76 26.79 -11.73
C GLU A 14 9.59 27.13 -10.25
N VAL A 15 9.89 26.15 -9.38
CA VAL A 15 9.91 26.35 -7.93
C VAL A 15 11.19 27.10 -7.58
N ILE A 16 11.07 28.40 -7.35
CA ILE A 16 12.17 29.22 -6.82
C ILE A 16 12.12 29.12 -5.29
N PRO A 17 13.11 28.49 -4.62
CA PRO A 17 13.12 28.40 -3.18
C PRO A 17 13.25 29.82 -2.58
N ASP A 18 12.43 30.16 -1.58
CA ASP A 18 12.65 31.42 -0.84
C ASP A 18 13.88 31.25 0.07
N VAL A 19 15.02 31.68 -0.47
CA VAL A 19 16.34 31.63 0.19
C VAL A 19 16.32 32.33 1.56
N ARG A 20 15.45 33.33 1.77
CA ARG A 20 15.34 34.01 3.07
C ARG A 20 14.67 33.10 4.10
N VAL A 21 13.62 32.39 3.71
CA VAL A 21 12.95 31.41 4.57
C VAL A 21 13.89 30.26 4.90
N LEU A 22 14.63 29.74 3.90
CA LEU A 22 15.63 28.69 4.11
C LEU A 22 16.74 29.13 5.08
N ASN A 23 17.29 30.34 4.90
CA ASN A 23 18.31 30.88 5.80
C ASN A 23 17.76 31.12 7.22
N MET A 24 16.52 31.59 7.35
CA MET A 24 15.89 31.77 8.67
C MET A 24 15.70 30.43 9.39
N ILE A 25 15.26 29.40 8.66
CA ILE A 25 15.12 28.04 9.18
C ILE A 25 16.49 27.47 9.57
N GLN A 26 17.50 27.59 8.69
CA GLN A 26 18.86 27.14 8.98
C GLN A 26 19.45 27.81 10.22
N ASN A 27 19.27 29.12 10.40
CA ASN A 27 19.78 29.81 11.58
C ASN A 27 19.09 29.35 12.87
N LYS A 28 17.77 29.14 12.84
CA LYS A 28 17.04 28.59 13.98
C LYS A 28 17.47 27.16 14.30
N ILE A 29 17.60 26.32 13.27
CA ILE A 29 18.03 24.93 13.42
C ILE A 29 19.48 24.87 13.93
N GLY A 30 20.40 25.66 13.38
CA GLY A 30 21.81 25.67 13.80
C GLY A 30 21.98 26.00 15.28
N SER A 31 21.26 27.03 15.78
CA SER A 31 21.29 27.35 17.22
C SER A 31 20.76 26.24 18.13
N PHE A 32 19.86 25.40 17.61
CA PHE A 32 19.31 24.24 18.32
C PHE A 32 20.25 23.03 18.22
N GLU A 33 20.79 22.77 17.03
CA GLU A 33 21.77 21.71 16.77
C GLU A 33 23.01 21.91 17.63
N ASP A 34 23.56 23.12 17.72
CA ASP A 34 24.73 23.42 18.57
C ASP A 34 24.46 23.11 20.04
N LYS A 35 23.23 23.35 20.50
CA LYS A 35 22.83 23.16 21.90
C LYS A 35 22.57 21.69 22.25
N PHE A 36 22.04 20.91 21.31
CA PHE A 36 21.59 19.54 21.54
C PHE A 36 22.33 18.51 20.67
N ASN A 37 23.49 18.85 20.10
CA ASN A 37 24.18 18.03 19.11
C ASN A 37 24.42 16.59 19.60
N ILE A 38 24.86 16.44 20.85
CA ILE A 38 25.11 15.13 21.45
C ILE A 38 23.80 14.34 21.55
N ASP A 39 22.75 14.93 22.10
CA ASP A 39 21.45 14.28 22.28
C ASP A 39 20.80 13.91 20.94
N ILE A 40 20.92 14.77 19.92
CA ILE A 40 20.43 14.50 18.55
C ILE A 40 21.19 13.34 17.92
N ASN A 41 22.51 13.28 18.09
CA ASN A 41 23.31 12.16 17.56
C ASN A 41 22.99 10.85 18.27
N VAL A 42 22.84 10.87 19.60
CA VAL A 42 22.40 9.70 20.37
C VAL A 42 21.03 9.23 19.88
N LEU A 43 20.06 10.15 19.75
CA LEU A 43 18.74 9.85 19.23
C LEU A 43 18.80 9.25 17.82
N SER A 44 19.63 9.83 16.92
CA SER A 44 19.83 9.31 15.56
C SER A 44 20.33 7.86 15.57
N CYS A 45 21.31 7.54 16.42
CA CYS A 45 21.82 6.18 16.58
C CYS A 45 20.77 5.22 17.16
N GLU A 46 20.00 5.66 18.17
CA GLU A 46 18.91 4.88 18.76
C GLU A 46 17.82 4.58 17.73
N MET A 47 17.41 5.60 16.95
CA MET A 47 16.45 5.46 15.87
C MET A 47 16.93 4.41 14.86
N ALA A 48 18.18 4.51 14.40
CA ALA A 48 18.74 3.59 13.40
C ALA A 48 18.84 2.15 13.93
N THR A 49 19.26 2.00 15.19
CA THR A 49 19.36 0.70 15.86
C THR A 49 17.99 0.06 15.99
N GLU A 50 16.99 0.81 16.46
CA GLU A 50 15.63 0.32 16.62
C GLU A 50 15.00 -0.01 15.27
N PHE A 51 15.17 0.84 14.26
CA PHE A 51 14.67 0.58 12.90
C PHE A 51 15.25 -0.72 12.34
N THR A 52 16.58 -0.90 12.42
CA THR A 52 17.25 -2.12 11.96
C THR A 52 16.78 -3.36 12.72
N ARG A 53 16.53 -3.24 14.03
CA ARG A 53 16.03 -4.34 14.88
C ARG A 53 14.64 -4.80 14.47
N VAL A 54 13.76 -3.86 14.14
CA VAL A 54 12.35 -4.16 13.85
C VAL A 54 12.06 -4.26 12.36
N GLN A 55 12.99 -3.91 11.47
CA GLN A 55 12.79 -4.00 10.03
C GLN A 55 12.36 -5.41 9.63
N GLN A 56 11.48 -5.51 8.63
CA GLN A 56 11.08 -6.79 8.08
C GLN A 56 12.31 -7.59 7.61
N LYS A 57 12.43 -8.82 8.10
CA LYS A 57 13.53 -9.72 7.75
C LYS A 57 13.26 -10.40 6.40
N ALA A 58 14.32 -10.74 5.67
CA ALA A 58 14.23 -11.45 4.39
C ALA A 58 13.39 -12.73 4.49
N VAL A 59 13.55 -13.52 5.56
CA VAL A 59 12.77 -14.75 5.79
C VAL A 59 11.27 -14.47 5.93
N GLU A 60 10.87 -13.34 6.53
CA GLU A 60 9.46 -12.95 6.58
C GLU A 60 8.95 -12.52 5.20
N PHE A 61 9.76 -11.74 4.48
CA PHE A 61 9.45 -11.35 3.10
C PHE A 61 9.25 -12.58 2.19
N ASP A 62 10.15 -13.55 2.23
CA ASP A 62 10.08 -14.76 1.41
C ASP A 62 8.82 -15.58 1.72
N ARG A 63 8.43 -15.68 3.00
CA ARG A 63 7.17 -16.34 3.39
C ARG A 63 5.94 -15.63 2.82
N LYS A 64 5.91 -14.29 2.90
CA LYS A 64 4.85 -13.47 2.29
C LYS A 64 4.77 -13.65 0.77
N MET A 65 5.92 -13.65 0.09
CA MET A 65 5.97 -13.87 -1.37
C MET A 65 5.54 -15.28 -1.76
N LEU A 66 5.95 -16.29 -0.98
CA LEU A 66 5.50 -17.67 -1.17
C LEU A 66 3.99 -17.79 -1.03
N PHE A 67 3.40 -17.11 -0.03
CA PHE A 67 1.96 -17.06 0.13
C PHE A 67 1.26 -16.46 -1.11
N CYS A 68 1.72 -15.33 -1.64
CA CYS A 68 1.20 -14.74 -2.88
C CYS A 68 1.31 -15.68 -4.07
N LYS A 69 2.43 -16.41 -4.20
CA LYS A 69 2.63 -17.39 -5.27
C LYS A 69 1.60 -18.52 -5.19
N ILE A 70 1.43 -19.11 -4.00
CA ILE A 70 0.44 -20.17 -3.78
C ILE A 70 -0.97 -19.66 -4.04
N LEU A 71 -1.31 -18.45 -3.57
CA LEU A 71 -2.59 -17.81 -3.83
C LEU A 71 -2.86 -17.69 -5.34
N LYS A 72 -1.88 -17.25 -6.12
CA LYS A 72 -1.97 -17.18 -7.59
C LYS A 72 -2.21 -18.55 -8.23
N GLU A 73 -1.44 -19.55 -7.83
CA GLU A 73 -1.54 -20.93 -8.37
C GLU A 73 -2.92 -21.54 -8.08
N VAL A 74 -3.42 -21.36 -6.87
CA VAL A 74 -4.73 -21.85 -6.43
C VAL A 74 -5.87 -21.17 -7.18
N ILE A 75 -5.86 -19.84 -7.31
CA ILE A 75 -6.90 -19.13 -8.08
C ILE A 75 -6.83 -19.55 -9.56
N LYS A 76 -5.62 -19.67 -10.14
CA LYS A 76 -5.44 -20.06 -11.54
C LYS A 76 -5.93 -21.48 -11.83
N LYS A 77 -5.76 -22.41 -10.88
CA LYS A 77 -6.25 -23.79 -10.97
C LYS A 77 -7.77 -23.84 -11.14
N HIS A 78 -8.51 -23.03 -10.36
CA HIS A 78 -9.98 -23.01 -10.37
C HIS A 78 -10.58 -22.06 -11.41
N ASN A 79 -9.83 -21.02 -11.81
CA ASN A 79 -10.25 -20.04 -12.81
C ASN A 79 -9.18 -19.88 -13.91
N PRO A 80 -8.95 -20.90 -14.74
CA PRO A 80 -7.87 -20.89 -15.75
C PRO A 80 -8.10 -19.85 -16.87
N THR A 81 -9.34 -19.38 -17.05
CA THR A 81 -9.71 -18.38 -18.07
C THR A 81 -9.54 -16.94 -17.61
N TRP A 82 -9.30 -16.72 -16.31
CA TRP A 82 -9.09 -15.37 -15.79
C TRP A 82 -7.71 -14.85 -16.20
N LEU A 83 -7.69 -13.67 -16.78
CA LEU A 83 -6.45 -12.93 -17.05
C LEU A 83 -6.15 -12.03 -15.85
N PHE A 84 -5.40 -12.56 -14.89
CA PHE A 84 -5.10 -11.87 -13.64
C PHE A 84 -3.65 -12.08 -13.17
N ASP A 85 -3.22 -11.23 -12.25
CA ASP A 85 -2.03 -11.42 -11.43
C ASP A 85 -2.32 -11.18 -9.94
N VAL A 86 -1.45 -11.70 -9.07
CA VAL A 86 -1.48 -11.50 -7.62
C VAL A 86 -0.23 -10.72 -7.24
N ILE A 87 -0.43 -9.46 -6.88
CA ILE A 87 0.65 -8.50 -6.68
C ILE A 87 0.69 -8.11 -5.20
N PRO A 88 1.80 -8.38 -4.49
CA PRO A 88 1.99 -7.83 -3.16
C PRO A 88 2.19 -6.31 -3.24
N THR A 89 1.54 -5.58 -2.35
CA THR A 89 1.58 -4.11 -2.28
C THR A 89 1.88 -3.64 -0.86
N GLY A 90 1.90 -2.33 -0.66
CA GLY A 90 2.02 -1.72 0.65
C GLY A 90 3.42 -1.87 1.26
N SER A 91 3.44 -1.89 2.59
CA SER A 91 4.69 -1.80 3.36
C SER A 91 5.69 -2.92 3.04
N SER A 92 5.17 -4.12 2.78
CA SER A 92 5.98 -5.34 2.53
C SER A 92 6.87 -5.24 1.30
N VAL A 93 6.54 -4.36 0.33
CA VAL A 93 7.35 -4.18 -0.89
C VAL A 93 7.92 -2.77 -1.03
N SER A 94 7.49 -1.83 -0.17
CA SER A 94 7.96 -0.43 -0.19
C SER A 94 9.28 -0.21 0.56
N GLY A 95 9.81 -1.23 1.24
CA GLY A 95 11.03 -1.10 2.07
C GLY A 95 10.79 -0.43 3.43
N LEU A 96 9.56 -0.05 3.74
CA LEU A 96 9.16 0.55 5.01
C LEU A 96 8.48 -0.45 5.97
N ALA A 97 8.46 -1.74 5.63
CA ALA A 97 7.88 -2.76 6.50
C ALA A 97 8.72 -3.00 7.75
N ILE A 98 8.00 -3.13 8.84
CA ILE A 98 8.52 -3.65 10.11
C ILE A 98 8.06 -5.09 10.27
N SER A 99 8.67 -5.81 11.20
CA SER A 99 8.35 -7.19 11.53
C SER A 99 6.89 -7.33 11.89
N ASN A 100 6.25 -8.39 11.39
CA ASN A 100 4.83 -8.65 11.55
C ASN A 100 3.91 -7.59 10.93
N SER A 101 4.38 -6.79 9.98
CA SER A 101 3.48 -5.91 9.23
C SER A 101 2.50 -6.72 8.40
N ASP A 102 1.30 -6.19 8.23
CA ASP A 102 0.27 -6.77 7.37
C ASP A 102 0.80 -6.96 5.94
N LEU A 103 0.33 -8.02 5.27
CA LEU A 103 0.58 -8.28 3.87
C LEU A 103 -0.61 -7.77 3.03
N ASP A 104 -0.42 -6.64 2.36
CA ASP A 104 -1.39 -6.14 1.39
C ASP A 104 -1.20 -6.88 0.04
N VAL A 105 -2.29 -7.39 -0.53
CA VAL A 105 -2.28 -8.10 -1.81
C VAL A 105 -3.37 -7.54 -2.71
N ALA A 106 -3.01 -7.27 -3.96
CA ALA A 106 -3.93 -6.90 -5.03
C ALA A 106 -4.06 -8.04 -6.04
N ILE A 107 -5.28 -8.54 -6.23
CA ILE A 107 -5.64 -9.36 -7.38
C ILE A 107 -5.95 -8.41 -8.53
N TYR A 108 -5.00 -8.27 -9.45
CA TYR A 108 -5.09 -7.39 -10.61
C TYR A 108 -5.77 -8.13 -11.76
N ILE A 109 -6.99 -7.72 -12.14
CA ILE A 109 -7.81 -8.39 -13.16
C ILE A 109 -8.52 -7.39 -14.08
N PRO A 110 -7.81 -6.71 -15.00
CA PRO A 110 -8.39 -5.73 -15.92
C PRO A 110 -9.48 -6.29 -16.84
N GLN A 111 -9.43 -7.60 -17.11
CA GLN A 111 -10.46 -8.27 -17.88
C GLN A 111 -11.85 -8.12 -17.27
N ALA A 112 -11.95 -8.06 -15.93
CA ALA A 112 -13.22 -7.89 -15.24
C ALA A 112 -13.85 -6.52 -15.52
N ALA A 113 -13.05 -5.45 -15.67
CA ALA A 113 -13.57 -4.12 -16.02
C ALA A 113 -14.26 -4.15 -17.39
N ARG A 114 -13.67 -4.83 -18.38
CA ARG A 114 -14.25 -5.00 -19.71
C ARG A 114 -15.57 -5.78 -19.73
N VAL A 115 -15.84 -6.57 -18.69
CA VAL A 115 -17.13 -7.26 -18.55
C VAL A 115 -18.19 -6.25 -18.12
N VAL A 116 -17.87 -5.40 -17.15
CA VAL A 116 -18.79 -4.31 -16.72
C VAL A 116 -19.03 -3.34 -17.87
N ASP A 117 -17.99 -2.92 -18.60
CA ASP A 117 -18.16 -2.02 -19.75
C ASP A 117 -19.09 -2.60 -20.82
N ARG A 118 -19.03 -3.92 -21.08
CA ARG A 118 -19.94 -4.61 -22.00
C ARG A 118 -21.37 -4.71 -21.47
N GLU A 119 -21.55 -4.85 -20.16
CA GLU A 119 -22.88 -4.86 -19.53
C GLU A 119 -23.56 -3.48 -19.59
N CYS A 120 -22.76 -2.40 -19.64
CA CYS A 120 -23.20 -1.01 -19.83
C CYS A 120 -23.42 -0.63 -21.31
N ASP A 121 -22.91 -1.40 -22.27
CA ASP A 121 -22.97 -1.04 -23.68
C ASP A 121 -24.43 -0.93 -24.18
N GLY A 122 -24.72 0.13 -24.92
CA GLY A 122 -26.08 0.45 -25.39
C GLY A 122 -27.08 0.87 -24.30
N LYS A 123 -26.66 1.01 -23.03
CA LYS A 123 -27.51 1.50 -21.93
C LYS A 123 -27.09 2.90 -21.49
N SER A 124 -28.06 3.75 -21.13
CA SER A 124 -27.76 5.00 -20.43
C SER A 124 -27.51 4.66 -18.97
N VAL A 125 -26.24 4.52 -18.59
CA VAL A 125 -25.79 4.21 -17.23
C VAL A 125 -25.07 5.43 -16.67
N SER A 126 -25.46 5.88 -15.48
CA SER A 126 -24.79 7.00 -14.82
C SER A 126 -23.41 6.60 -14.29
N PRO A 127 -22.50 7.56 -14.03
CA PRO A 127 -21.22 7.27 -13.37
C PRO A 127 -21.39 6.54 -12.03
N GLU A 128 -22.39 6.94 -11.23
CA GLU A 128 -22.67 6.34 -9.93
C GLU A 128 -23.14 4.89 -10.05
N GLU A 129 -24.03 4.60 -11.00
CA GLU A 129 -24.47 3.24 -11.30
C GLU A 129 -23.30 2.36 -11.75
N LYS A 130 -22.42 2.89 -12.61
CA LYS A 130 -21.22 2.17 -13.04
C LYS A 130 -20.28 1.86 -11.85
N MET A 131 -20.15 2.79 -10.90
CA MET A 131 -19.37 2.56 -9.67
C MET A 131 -19.97 1.46 -8.80
N VAL A 132 -21.30 1.39 -8.70
CA VAL A 132 -21.99 0.29 -8.00
C VAL A 132 -21.71 -1.05 -8.69
N MET A 133 -21.86 -1.13 -10.01
CA MET A 133 -21.56 -2.35 -10.78
C MET A 133 -20.09 -2.80 -10.63
N TRP A 134 -19.15 -1.85 -10.65
CA TRP A 134 -17.74 -2.12 -10.37
C TRP A 134 -17.53 -2.72 -8.99
N ARG A 135 -18.14 -2.12 -7.96
CA ARG A 135 -18.05 -2.60 -6.58
C ARG A 135 -18.64 -4.00 -6.42
N GLU A 136 -19.79 -4.26 -7.03
CA GLU A 136 -20.41 -5.59 -7.05
C GLU A 136 -19.51 -6.61 -7.72
N LYS A 137 -18.87 -6.26 -8.83
CA LYS A 137 -17.92 -7.14 -9.53
C LYS A 137 -16.71 -7.49 -8.65
N GLN A 138 -16.14 -6.51 -7.95
CA GLN A 138 -15.05 -6.74 -7.00
C GLN A 138 -15.47 -7.69 -5.88
N ILE A 139 -16.65 -7.46 -5.28
CA ILE A 139 -17.18 -8.32 -4.21
C ILE A 139 -17.41 -9.75 -4.71
N ASN A 140 -17.99 -9.91 -5.91
CA ASN A 140 -18.23 -11.23 -6.50
C ASN A 140 -16.91 -11.99 -6.73
N ILE A 141 -15.87 -11.32 -7.23
CA ILE A 141 -14.54 -11.93 -7.40
C ILE A 141 -13.97 -12.34 -6.02
N LEU A 142 -14.04 -11.47 -5.01
CA LEU A 142 -13.58 -11.79 -3.65
C LEU A 142 -14.36 -12.97 -3.04
N GLN A 143 -15.66 -13.09 -3.31
CA GLN A 143 -16.46 -14.23 -2.87
C GLN A 143 -16.05 -15.53 -3.57
N ILE A 144 -15.78 -15.50 -4.87
CA ILE A 144 -15.26 -16.65 -5.61
C ILE A 144 -13.90 -17.08 -5.03
N VAL A 145 -12.99 -16.13 -4.84
CA VAL A 145 -11.68 -16.38 -4.21
C VAL A 145 -11.87 -16.98 -2.83
N ARG A 146 -12.74 -16.40 -1.98
CA ARG A 146 -13.05 -16.94 -0.65
C ARG A 146 -13.51 -18.40 -0.69
N LEU A 147 -14.36 -18.77 -1.65
CA LEU A 147 -14.83 -20.15 -1.81
C LEU A 147 -13.68 -21.09 -2.23
N ILE A 148 -12.82 -20.65 -3.13
CA ILE A 148 -11.63 -21.41 -3.55
C ILE A 148 -10.72 -21.66 -2.35
N LEU A 149 -10.42 -20.62 -1.56
CA LEU A 149 -9.54 -20.74 -0.38
C LEU A 149 -10.11 -21.68 0.69
N LYS A 150 -11.44 -21.79 0.81
CA LYS A 150 -12.10 -22.73 1.73
C LYS A 150 -12.01 -24.19 1.28
N ASN A 151 -11.98 -24.43 -0.02
CA ASN A 151 -12.08 -25.76 -0.60
C ASN A 151 -10.73 -26.35 -1.04
N GLU A 152 -9.69 -25.53 -1.20
CA GLU A 152 -8.38 -25.99 -1.67
C GLU A 152 -7.46 -26.43 -0.53
N GLU A 153 -7.05 -27.70 -0.54
CA GLU A 153 -6.19 -28.30 0.50
C GLU A 153 -4.84 -27.61 0.65
N GLN A 154 -4.22 -27.17 -0.45
CA GLN A 154 -2.91 -26.51 -0.43
C GLN A 154 -2.89 -25.24 0.42
N ILE A 155 -3.99 -24.49 0.43
CA ILE A 155 -4.16 -23.28 1.23
C ILE A 155 -4.78 -23.58 2.59
N LYS A 156 -5.57 -24.64 2.70
CA LYS A 156 -6.27 -24.99 3.93
C LYS A 156 -5.33 -25.15 5.12
N HIS A 157 -4.14 -25.72 4.94
CA HIS A 157 -3.15 -25.85 6.03
C HIS A 157 -2.43 -24.54 6.39
N ARG A 158 -2.53 -23.53 5.52
CA ARG A 158 -1.86 -22.24 5.67
C ARG A 158 -2.76 -21.16 6.26
N VAL A 159 -4.06 -21.37 6.35
CA VAL A 159 -5.01 -20.39 6.89
C VAL A 159 -5.30 -20.71 8.34
N ASN A 160 -5.30 -19.68 9.19
CA ASN A 160 -5.82 -19.75 10.54
C ASN A 160 -7.35 -19.79 10.50
N TRP A 161 -7.93 -20.99 10.63
CA TRP A 161 -9.38 -21.18 10.57
C TRP A 161 -10.14 -20.72 11.82
N GLU A 162 -9.46 -20.49 12.94
CA GLU A 162 -10.10 -19.92 14.14
C GLU A 162 -10.55 -18.48 13.87
N LYS A 163 -9.70 -17.69 13.20
CA LYS A 163 -10.06 -16.34 12.73
C LYS A 163 -10.88 -16.38 11.43
N GLY A 164 -10.67 -17.41 10.62
CA GLY A 164 -11.38 -17.67 9.38
C GLY A 164 -11.07 -16.66 8.27
N ILE A 165 -11.86 -16.72 7.20
CA ILE A 165 -11.75 -15.83 6.04
C ILE A 165 -12.90 -14.82 6.06
N GLN A 166 -12.58 -13.55 6.29
CA GLN A 166 -13.54 -12.48 6.54
C GLN A 166 -13.63 -11.56 5.32
N LEU A 167 -14.84 -11.35 4.81
CA LEU A 167 -15.10 -10.36 3.77
C LEU A 167 -15.50 -9.05 4.43
N VAL A 168 -14.66 -8.02 4.30
CA VAL A 168 -14.90 -6.70 4.88
C VAL A 168 -15.30 -5.73 3.77
N GLN A 169 -16.51 -5.18 3.88
CA GLN A 169 -17.06 -4.23 2.91
C GLN A 169 -16.76 -2.78 3.32
N ALA A 170 -15.48 -2.39 3.26
CA ALA A 170 -15.06 -1.00 3.43
C ALA A 170 -15.16 -0.21 2.11
N GLN A 171 -14.66 1.03 2.03
CA GLN A 171 -14.61 1.80 0.77
C GLN A 171 -13.97 0.97 -0.36
N ILE A 172 -12.87 0.25 -0.06
CA ILE A 172 -12.33 -0.80 -0.90
C ILE A 172 -12.71 -2.15 -0.25
N PRO A 173 -13.51 -3.00 -0.92
CA PRO A 173 -13.81 -4.34 -0.42
C PRO A 173 -12.53 -5.17 -0.32
N ILE A 174 -12.34 -5.87 0.80
CA ILE A 174 -11.17 -6.71 1.05
C ILE A 174 -11.55 -8.04 1.68
N LEU A 175 -10.75 -9.06 1.40
CA LEU A 175 -10.77 -10.34 2.08
C LEU A 175 -9.63 -10.36 3.09
N LYS A 176 -9.96 -10.32 4.38
CA LYS A 176 -9.00 -10.44 5.47
C LYS A 176 -8.80 -11.91 5.81
N ILE A 177 -7.54 -12.31 5.87
CA ILE A 177 -7.11 -13.64 6.29
C ILE A 177 -5.94 -13.52 7.25
N GLU A 178 -5.77 -14.53 8.08
CA GLU A 178 -4.54 -14.75 8.81
C GLU A 178 -3.97 -16.10 8.42
N THR A 179 -2.67 -16.17 8.19
CA THR A 179 -1.99 -17.43 7.96
C THR A 179 -1.72 -18.15 9.28
N SER A 180 -1.56 -19.48 9.24
CA SER A 180 -1.24 -20.29 10.44
C SER A 180 0.10 -19.94 11.07
N ASP A 181 1.00 -19.27 10.34
CA ASP A 181 2.26 -18.72 10.84
C ASP A 181 2.18 -17.24 11.28
N GLY A 182 0.96 -16.70 11.40
CA GLY A 182 0.69 -15.39 12.01
C GLY A 182 0.80 -14.18 11.08
N ILE A 183 0.80 -14.37 9.75
CA ILE A 183 0.78 -13.26 8.79
C ILE A 183 -0.67 -12.82 8.58
N GLU A 184 -0.99 -11.61 9.01
CA GLU A 184 -2.23 -10.94 8.62
C GLU A 184 -2.14 -10.48 7.16
N CYS A 185 -3.16 -10.78 6.36
CA CYS A 185 -3.17 -10.46 4.94
C CYS A 185 -4.51 -9.87 4.50
N ASP A 186 -4.42 -8.72 3.83
CA ASP A 186 -5.55 -8.00 3.25
C ASP A 186 -5.51 -8.16 1.73
N ILE A 187 -6.49 -8.90 1.18
CA ILE A 187 -6.58 -9.18 -0.26
C ILE A 187 -7.67 -8.28 -0.86
N SER A 188 -7.30 -7.47 -1.84
CA SER A 188 -8.19 -6.60 -2.61
C SER A 188 -8.26 -7.03 -4.08
N VAL A 189 -9.27 -6.56 -4.81
CA VAL A 189 -9.41 -6.77 -6.25
C VAL A 189 -9.29 -5.43 -6.97
N VAL A 190 -8.36 -5.34 -7.90
CA VAL A 190 -8.14 -4.15 -8.73
C VAL A 190 -8.48 -4.48 -10.17
N MET A 191 -9.47 -3.77 -10.71
CA MET A 191 -9.97 -3.94 -12.07
C MET A 191 -9.51 -2.82 -13.00
N ASP A 192 -9.03 -1.71 -12.44
CA ASP A 192 -8.48 -0.60 -13.22
C ASP A 192 -7.25 -1.06 -14.00
N CYS A 193 -6.98 -0.44 -15.15
CA CYS A 193 -5.74 -0.62 -15.89
C CYS A 193 -4.53 -0.06 -15.13
N PHE A 194 -4.75 0.94 -14.25
CA PHE A 194 -3.70 1.51 -13.42
C PHE A 194 -3.77 0.97 -11.98
N LEU A 195 -2.76 0.20 -11.59
CA LEU A 195 -2.63 -0.34 -10.23
C LEU A 195 -1.95 0.69 -9.31
N SER A 196 -2.71 1.65 -8.80
CA SER A 196 -2.21 2.75 -7.97
C SER A 196 -1.45 2.28 -6.73
N SER A 197 -1.96 1.25 -6.03
CA SER A 197 -1.31 0.69 -4.83
C SER A 197 0.09 0.15 -5.12
N MET A 198 0.30 -0.48 -6.28
CA MET A 198 1.62 -0.92 -6.72
C MET A 198 2.52 0.27 -7.05
N HIS A 199 2.03 1.21 -7.86
CA HIS A 199 2.79 2.40 -8.25
C HIS A 199 3.31 3.17 -7.03
N ASN A 200 2.43 3.45 -6.07
CA ASN A 200 2.74 4.09 -4.80
C ASN A 200 3.80 3.34 -4.01
N SER A 201 3.64 2.01 -3.89
CA SER A 201 4.61 1.18 -3.17
C SER A 201 6.00 1.20 -3.81
N PHE A 202 6.08 1.18 -5.15
CA PHE A 202 7.35 1.29 -5.86
C PHE A 202 7.97 2.68 -5.77
N PHE A 203 7.15 3.73 -5.83
CA PHE A 203 7.61 5.10 -5.64
C PHE A 203 8.21 5.29 -4.24
N ILE A 204 7.49 4.88 -3.19
CA ILE A 204 8.02 4.86 -1.83
C ILE A 204 9.29 4.03 -1.77
N ARG A 205 9.36 2.87 -2.43
CA ARG A 205 10.57 2.03 -2.41
C ARG A 205 11.80 2.78 -2.92
N GLN A 206 11.65 3.58 -3.96
CA GLN A 206 12.74 4.43 -4.46
C GLN A 206 13.13 5.47 -3.42
N LEU A 207 12.16 6.15 -2.80
CA LEU A 207 12.44 7.11 -1.72
C LEU A 207 13.07 6.45 -0.49
N ALA A 208 12.62 5.25 -0.11
CA ALA A 208 13.15 4.48 1.01
C ALA A 208 14.60 4.03 0.78
N SER A 209 15.03 3.91 -0.48
CA SER A 209 16.44 3.70 -0.80
C SER A 209 17.30 4.95 -0.62
N CYS A 210 16.69 6.14 -0.45
CA CYS A 210 17.39 7.36 -0.09
C CYS A 210 17.68 7.39 1.42
N ASP A 211 18.96 7.57 1.74
CA ASP A 211 19.62 7.50 3.07
C ASP A 211 18.69 7.51 4.30
N ARG A 212 18.04 8.65 4.59
CA ARG A 212 17.30 8.84 5.85
C ARG A 212 15.79 8.71 5.76
N PHE A 213 15.23 8.54 4.57
CA PHE A 213 13.77 8.60 4.38
C PHE A 213 13.04 7.51 5.16
N ALA A 214 13.51 6.26 5.04
CA ALA A 214 12.89 5.12 5.71
C ALA A 214 12.90 5.26 7.23
N LEU A 215 14.03 5.73 7.77
CA LEU A 215 14.22 5.97 9.19
C LEU A 215 13.28 7.06 9.73
N LEU A 216 13.17 8.18 9.00
CA LEU A 216 12.26 9.27 9.37
C LEU A 216 10.80 8.83 9.32
N CYS A 217 10.38 8.13 8.26
CA CYS A 217 9.03 7.58 8.16
C CYS A 217 8.72 6.61 9.31
N PHE A 218 9.68 5.78 9.71
CA PHE A 218 9.52 4.86 10.84
C PHE A 218 9.25 5.61 12.16
N ILE A 219 10.03 6.65 12.46
CA ILE A 219 9.90 7.39 13.70
C ILE A 219 8.63 8.24 13.74
N VAL A 220 8.29 8.89 12.62
CA VAL A 220 7.02 9.62 12.52
C VAL A 220 5.83 8.69 12.75
N LYS A 221 5.86 7.47 12.20
CA LYS A 221 4.82 6.46 12.45
C LYS A 221 4.75 6.06 13.92
N ARG A 222 5.89 5.74 14.54
CA ARG A 222 5.98 5.36 15.96
C ARG A 222 5.47 6.47 16.88
N TRP A 223 5.85 7.70 16.59
CA TRP A 223 5.39 8.87 17.33
C TRP A 223 3.87 9.06 17.17
N ALA A 224 3.35 9.00 15.95
CA ALA A 224 1.91 9.11 15.68
C ALA A 224 1.10 7.97 16.34
N ASP A 225 1.63 6.75 16.36
CA ASP A 225 1.04 5.61 17.08
C ASP A 225 0.99 5.88 18.60
N SER A 226 2.08 6.38 19.19
CA SER A 226 2.19 6.63 20.64
C SER A 226 1.33 7.80 21.15
N THR A 227 0.96 8.72 20.27
CA THR A 227 0.22 9.95 20.58
C THR A 227 -1.28 9.84 20.29
N GLY A 228 -1.73 8.71 19.74
CA GLY A 228 -3.13 8.50 19.36
C GLY A 228 -3.57 9.29 18.12
N LEU A 229 -2.65 9.97 17.41
CA LEU A 229 -2.94 10.74 16.20
C LEU A 229 -3.42 9.86 15.03
N LYS A 230 -3.07 8.58 15.06
CA LYS A 230 -3.55 7.58 14.11
C LYS A 230 -4.91 7.04 14.54
N ASN A 231 -5.94 7.85 14.32
CA ASN A 231 -7.33 7.44 14.54
C ASN A 231 -8.21 7.73 13.32
N PRO A 232 -8.09 6.94 12.23
CA PRO A 232 -8.86 7.16 11.01
C PRO A 232 -10.37 7.03 11.20
N LYS A 233 -10.84 6.42 12.32
CA LYS A 233 -12.27 6.34 12.65
C LYS A 233 -12.82 7.62 13.29
N GLU A 234 -11.97 8.48 13.84
CA GLU A 234 -12.32 9.75 14.50
C GLU A 234 -11.76 10.98 13.76
N GLY A 235 -11.31 10.82 12.52
CA GLY A 235 -10.78 11.92 11.70
C GLY A 235 -9.27 12.20 11.85
N GLY A 236 -8.53 11.32 12.54
CA GLY A 236 -7.07 11.33 12.58
C GLY A 236 -6.43 10.76 11.31
N PHE A 237 -5.10 10.85 11.19
CA PHE A 237 -4.39 10.43 9.99
C PHE A 237 -4.43 8.90 9.78
N ASN A 238 -4.67 8.46 8.56
CA ASN A 238 -4.49 7.06 8.19
C ASN A 238 -2.99 6.72 7.97
N ARG A 239 -2.61 5.43 7.97
CA ARG A 239 -1.20 4.98 7.83
C ARG A 239 -0.53 5.50 6.54
N TYR A 240 -1.34 5.71 5.50
CA TYR A 240 -0.90 6.23 4.21
C TYR A 240 -0.68 7.75 4.28
N GLN A 241 -1.57 8.53 4.88
CA GLN A 241 -1.46 10.00 5.03
C GLN A 241 -0.26 10.45 5.86
N LEU A 242 0.26 9.60 6.74
CA LEU A 242 1.48 9.85 7.51
C LEU A 242 2.78 9.68 6.67
N VAL A 243 2.69 9.17 5.45
CA VAL A 243 3.85 8.81 4.60
C VAL A 243 3.69 9.32 3.16
N GLU A 244 2.47 9.33 2.64
CA GLU A 244 2.04 9.79 1.32
C GLU A 244 1.06 10.95 1.53
N GLN A 245 1.48 12.17 1.16
CA GLN A 245 0.52 13.16 0.68
C GLN A 245 0.21 12.80 -0.77
N ASN A 246 -1.06 12.57 -1.10
CA ASN A 246 -1.56 12.77 -2.45
C ASN A 246 -2.83 13.63 -2.33
N GLU A 247 -2.80 14.76 -3.05
CA GLU A 247 -3.99 15.54 -3.42
C GLU A 247 -4.91 14.72 -4.33
#